data_AF-A0A2E7EG53-F1
#
_entry.id   AF-A0A2E7EG53-F1
#
_cell.length_a   1.000
_cell.length_b   1.000
_cell.length_c   1.000
_cell.angle_alpha   90.00
_cell.angle_beta   90.00
_cell.angle_gamma   90.00
#
_symmetry.space_group_name_H-M   'P 1'
#
loop_
_entity.id
_entity.type
_entity.pdbx_description
1 polymer ?
#
loop_
_entity_poly.entity_id
_entity_poly.type
_entity_poly.pdbx_seq_one_letter_code
_entity_poly.pdbx_strand_id
1 'polypeptide(L)'
;MCKTPSPSLFFPLFTLFVLVSFGQLQASIITTPTDLNVGDQYRLVFVTSGTMTAESGDIADYNTFVDGFGDVAIASDWKAIGSTSEVDASENTLTRPDVDSASSVPIYNLAGQRVADGYVDLWDQAILAAIDVTETGTEMSTYTQAWTGTTVEGDASESGVLGEGYPLDQVVYGYVGLTDFQWIRANAVPGTNINHVYGMSGTLTVSAPDPIPEPASVITWTLLGIVGCVGTWWNRRRKAS
;
A
#
# COMPACT_ATOMS: atom_id res chain seq x y z
N MET A 1 24.34 -56.56 59.56
CA MET A 1 24.04 -55.11 59.46
C MET A 1 23.59 -54.82 58.04
N CYS A 2 22.28 -54.79 57.84
CA CYS A 2 21.62 -54.56 56.55
C CYS A 2 21.29 -53.06 56.45
N LYS A 3 21.73 -52.41 55.36
CA LYS A 3 21.42 -51.01 55.04
C LYS A 3 20.55 -51.01 53.78
N THR A 4 19.28 -50.67 53.92
CA THR A 4 18.36 -50.37 52.82
C THR A 4 18.58 -48.93 52.33
N PRO A 5 18.53 -48.64 51.01
CA PRO A 5 18.56 -47.28 50.49
C PRO A 5 17.15 -46.69 50.35
N SER A 6 17.03 -45.38 50.56
CA SER A 6 15.79 -44.60 50.39
C SER A 6 15.46 -44.31 48.92
N PRO A 7 14.19 -44.14 48.52
CA PRO A 7 13.84 -43.75 47.17
C PRO A 7 13.88 -42.22 47.02
N SER A 8 14.66 -41.72 46.07
CA SER A 8 14.64 -40.32 45.64
C SER A 8 13.54 -40.12 44.59
N LEU A 9 12.48 -39.39 44.96
CA LEU A 9 11.43 -38.91 44.06
C LEU A 9 11.99 -37.87 43.08
N PHE A 10 11.95 -38.17 41.78
CA PHE A 10 12.16 -37.22 40.70
C PHE A 10 10.81 -36.57 40.33
N PHE A 11 10.68 -35.26 40.54
CA PHE A 11 9.60 -34.45 39.95
C PHE A 11 10.17 -33.70 38.73
N PRO A 12 9.65 -33.88 37.50
CA PRO A 12 10.03 -33.03 36.39
C PRO A 12 9.25 -31.71 36.48
N LEU A 13 9.99 -30.60 36.56
CA LEU A 13 9.46 -29.25 36.45
C LEU A 13 9.12 -28.97 34.98
N PHE A 14 7.84 -28.85 34.64
CA PHE A 14 7.38 -28.50 33.29
C PHE A 14 7.23 -26.98 33.21
N THR A 15 8.20 -26.30 32.59
CA THR A 15 8.16 -24.84 32.41
C THR A 15 7.29 -24.50 31.19
N LEU A 16 6.14 -23.86 31.43
CA LEU A 16 5.26 -23.33 30.39
C LEU A 16 5.83 -22.02 29.85
N PHE A 17 6.34 -22.03 28.62
CA PHE A 17 6.71 -20.81 27.88
C PHE A 17 5.42 -20.19 27.29
N VAL A 18 4.96 -19.08 27.86
CA VAL A 18 3.92 -18.25 27.24
C VAL A 18 4.62 -17.29 26.29
N LEU A 19 4.55 -17.56 24.98
CA LEU A 19 4.86 -16.55 23.97
C LEU A 19 3.76 -15.49 24.02
N VAL A 20 4.11 -14.30 24.52
CA VAL A 20 3.27 -13.11 24.36
C VAL A 20 3.61 -12.54 22.99
N SER A 21 2.78 -12.81 22.00
CA SER A 21 2.84 -12.11 20.71
C SER A 21 2.29 -10.70 20.92
N PHE A 22 3.14 -9.69 20.83
CA PHE A 22 2.68 -8.30 20.73
C PHE A 22 2.16 -8.11 19.29
N GLY A 23 0.84 -8.15 19.11
CA GLY A 23 0.24 -7.71 17.85
C GLY A 23 0.33 -6.20 17.76
N GLN A 24 1.00 -5.67 16.74
CA GLN A 24 0.86 -4.25 16.39
C GLN A 24 -0.57 -4.02 15.89
N LEU A 25 -1.23 -2.96 16.37
CA LEU A 25 -2.50 -2.53 15.80
C LEU A 25 -2.21 -1.99 14.39
N GLN A 26 -2.66 -2.67 13.34
CA GLN A 26 -2.64 -2.16 11.98
C GLN A 26 -4.03 -1.62 11.64
N ALA A 27 -4.12 -0.41 11.11
CA ALA A 27 -5.36 0.07 10.53
C ALA A 27 -5.61 -0.68 9.22
N SER A 28 -6.88 -0.86 8.84
CA SER A 28 -7.18 -1.37 7.51
C SER A 28 -6.78 -0.32 6.48
N ILE A 29 -6.00 -0.71 5.47
CA ILE A 29 -5.73 0.16 4.32
C ILE A 29 -7.01 0.45 3.53
N ILE A 30 -7.03 1.60 2.86
CA ILE A 30 -8.08 2.00 1.92
C ILE A 30 -7.45 2.09 0.53
N THR A 31 -7.81 1.16 -0.34
CA THR A 31 -7.34 1.13 -1.73
C THR A 31 -8.35 1.69 -2.72
N THR A 32 -9.57 2.01 -2.28
CA THR A 32 -10.57 2.72 -3.09
C THR A 32 -11.15 3.86 -2.26
N PRO A 33 -10.73 5.11 -2.51
CA PRO A 33 -11.21 6.29 -1.79
C PRO A 33 -12.74 6.45 -1.87
N THR A 34 -13.34 6.91 -0.79
CA THR A 34 -14.81 6.96 -0.64
C THR A 34 -15.47 8.16 -1.32
N ASP A 35 -14.71 9.17 -1.69
CA ASP A 35 -15.17 10.39 -2.37
C ASP A 35 -15.17 10.27 -3.91
N LEU A 36 -14.77 9.11 -4.44
CA LEU A 36 -14.77 8.81 -5.87
C LEU A 36 -16.00 8.00 -6.28
N ASN A 37 -16.50 8.27 -7.49
CA ASN A 37 -17.58 7.52 -8.12
C ASN A 37 -17.02 6.35 -8.94
N VAL A 38 -17.88 5.37 -9.23
CA VAL A 38 -17.56 4.28 -10.17
C VAL A 38 -17.13 4.86 -11.52
N GLY A 39 -15.99 4.39 -12.04
CA GLY A 39 -15.38 4.86 -13.27
C GLY A 39 -14.40 6.03 -13.10
N ASP A 40 -14.35 6.67 -11.93
CA ASP A 40 -13.35 7.69 -11.66
C ASP A 40 -11.94 7.05 -11.59
N GLN A 41 -10.96 7.79 -12.08
CA GLN A 41 -9.55 7.39 -12.05
C GLN A 41 -8.81 8.07 -10.90
N TYR A 42 -7.83 7.38 -10.34
CA TYR A 42 -7.01 7.85 -9.22
C TYR A 42 -5.68 7.11 -9.16
N ARG A 43 -4.78 7.57 -8.29
CA ARG A 43 -3.56 6.84 -7.92
C ARG A 43 -3.46 6.72 -6.41
N LEU A 44 -2.70 5.72 -5.97
CA LEU A 44 -2.35 5.51 -4.57
C LEU A 44 -0.87 5.82 -4.35
N VAL A 45 -0.55 6.33 -3.16
CA VAL A 45 0.82 6.51 -2.66
C VAL A 45 0.96 5.93 -1.27
N PHE A 46 2.17 5.47 -0.95
CA PHE A 46 2.52 4.95 0.37
C PHE A 46 4.01 5.10 0.64
N VAL A 47 4.42 4.91 1.89
CA VAL A 47 5.83 4.74 2.27
C VAL A 47 6.09 3.27 2.57
N THR A 48 7.15 2.67 2.04
CA THR A 48 7.45 1.25 2.30
C THR A 48 7.66 0.96 3.79
N SER A 49 7.16 -0.16 4.31
CA SER A 49 7.53 -0.61 5.66
C SER A 49 9.01 -1.03 5.77
N GLY A 50 9.57 -1.52 4.66
CA GLY A 50 10.99 -1.81 4.53
C GLY A 50 11.85 -0.60 4.22
N THR A 51 13.16 -0.79 4.30
CA THR A 51 14.18 0.22 4.03
C THR A 51 15.25 -0.32 3.08
N MET A 52 15.88 0.57 2.31
CA MET A 52 17.03 0.23 1.46
C MET A 52 18.09 1.34 1.50
N THR A 53 19.31 1.02 1.03
CA THR A 53 20.32 2.04 0.72
C THR A 53 19.99 2.74 -0.60
N ALA A 54 20.52 3.94 -0.79
CA ALA A 54 20.35 4.73 -2.01
C ALA A 54 21.62 4.71 -2.91
N GLU A 55 22.26 3.53 -3.00
CA GLU A 55 23.53 3.36 -3.72
C GLU A 55 23.36 2.99 -5.20
N SER A 56 22.16 2.54 -5.61
CA SER A 56 21.92 2.20 -7.02
C SER A 56 21.63 3.46 -7.84
N GLY A 57 22.31 3.61 -8.97
CA GLY A 57 22.01 4.66 -9.97
C GLY A 57 20.92 4.27 -10.95
N ASP A 58 20.41 3.04 -10.89
CA ASP A 58 19.32 2.57 -11.74
C ASP A 58 17.97 2.77 -11.04
N ILE A 59 17.08 3.57 -11.64
CA ILE A 59 15.75 3.83 -11.10
C ILE A 59 14.91 2.55 -11.02
N ALA A 60 15.20 1.55 -11.86
CA ALA A 60 14.49 0.28 -11.88
C ALA A 60 14.66 -0.53 -10.59
N ASP A 61 15.77 -0.37 -9.87
CA ASP A 61 15.99 -1.05 -8.59
C ASP A 61 15.02 -0.53 -7.52
N TYR A 62 14.83 0.79 -7.45
CA TYR A 62 13.87 1.41 -6.54
C TYR A 62 12.43 1.11 -6.93
N ASN A 63 12.12 1.09 -8.23
CA ASN A 63 10.81 0.68 -8.73
C ASN A 63 10.51 -0.77 -8.31
N THR A 64 11.45 -1.70 -8.54
CA THR A 64 11.31 -3.10 -8.13
C THR A 64 11.13 -3.24 -6.62
N PHE A 65 11.86 -2.43 -5.85
CA PHE A 65 11.71 -2.39 -4.40
C PHE A 65 10.30 -1.98 -3.98
N VAL A 66 9.79 -0.83 -4.44
CA VAL A 66 8.47 -0.36 -4.04
C VAL A 66 7.34 -1.22 -4.60
N ASP A 67 7.51 -1.84 -5.77
CA ASP A 67 6.55 -2.75 -6.40
C ASP A 67 6.34 -4.01 -5.57
N GLY A 68 7.43 -4.60 -5.05
CA GLY A 68 7.34 -5.74 -4.14
C GLY A 68 6.54 -5.46 -2.86
N PHE A 69 6.54 -4.22 -2.35
CA PHE A 69 5.71 -3.81 -1.23
C PHE A 69 4.28 -3.43 -1.67
N GLY A 70 4.15 -2.65 -2.74
CA GLY A 70 2.88 -2.14 -3.22
C GLY A 70 1.91 -3.26 -3.61
N ASP A 71 2.41 -4.34 -4.20
CA ASP A 71 1.62 -5.52 -4.56
C ASP A 71 1.00 -6.25 -3.35
N VAL A 72 1.51 -6.01 -2.13
CA VAL A 72 0.87 -6.48 -0.89
C VAL A 72 -0.42 -5.71 -0.61
N ALA A 73 -0.47 -4.42 -0.96
CA ALA A 73 -1.65 -3.57 -0.79
C ALA A 73 -2.67 -3.80 -1.93
N ILE A 74 -2.21 -3.67 -3.17
CA ILE A 74 -2.99 -3.92 -4.39
C ILE A 74 -2.06 -4.13 -5.58
N ALA A 75 -2.38 -5.11 -6.42
CA ALA A 75 -1.65 -5.35 -7.66
C ALA A 75 -1.70 -4.12 -8.57
N SER A 76 -0.53 -3.55 -8.89
CA SER A 76 -0.40 -2.39 -9.79
C SER A 76 0.96 -2.42 -10.49
N ASP A 77 1.33 -1.32 -11.15
CA ASP A 77 2.70 -1.06 -11.59
C ASP A 77 3.26 0.07 -10.71
N TRP A 78 3.82 -0.27 -9.55
CA TRP A 78 4.28 0.74 -8.61
C TRP A 78 5.65 1.29 -9.02
N LYS A 79 5.78 2.61 -8.92
CA LYS A 79 7.02 3.35 -9.24
C LYS A 79 7.46 4.16 -8.03
N ALA A 80 8.77 4.21 -7.81
CA ALA A 80 9.35 4.99 -6.73
C ALA A 80 9.16 6.49 -7.00
N ILE A 81 8.79 7.25 -5.96
CA ILE A 81 8.87 8.72 -6.01
C ILE A 81 10.30 9.11 -5.63
N GLY A 82 11.18 9.05 -6.62
CA GLY A 82 12.58 9.46 -6.47
C GLY A 82 13.28 9.63 -7.81
N SER A 83 14.38 10.38 -7.80
CA SER A 83 15.16 10.72 -8.99
C SER A 83 16.56 10.13 -8.93
N THR A 84 17.04 9.61 -10.06
CA THR A 84 18.46 9.32 -10.30
C THR A 84 19.08 10.44 -11.14
N SER A 85 20.35 10.32 -11.52
CA SER A 85 20.99 11.27 -12.43
C SER A 85 20.43 11.26 -13.86
N GLU A 86 19.70 10.20 -14.23
CA GLU A 86 19.18 9.99 -15.58
C GLU A 86 17.66 10.14 -15.66
N VAL A 87 16.95 9.99 -14.54
CA VAL A 87 15.48 9.93 -14.52
C VAL A 87 14.94 10.78 -13.37
N ASP A 88 14.11 11.76 -13.73
CA ASP A 88 13.36 12.57 -12.78
C ASP A 88 12.21 11.76 -12.16
N ALA A 89 11.88 12.00 -10.89
CA ALA A 89 10.75 11.35 -10.22
C ALA A 89 9.42 11.58 -10.94
N SER A 90 9.20 12.81 -11.43
CA SER A 90 8.02 13.17 -12.21
C SER A 90 7.92 12.38 -13.52
N GLU A 91 9.05 12.08 -14.17
CA GLU A 91 9.10 11.21 -15.35
C GLU A 91 8.84 9.76 -14.99
N ASN A 92 9.53 9.23 -13.97
CA ASN A 92 9.43 7.83 -13.55
C ASN A 92 7.99 7.44 -13.17
N THR A 93 7.25 8.39 -12.59
CA THR A 93 5.87 8.20 -12.14
C THR A 93 4.82 8.60 -13.19
N LEU A 94 5.23 9.16 -14.33
CA LEU A 94 4.35 9.73 -15.36
C LEU A 94 3.41 10.80 -14.77
N THR A 95 4.01 11.76 -14.05
CA THR A 95 3.34 12.88 -13.38
C THR A 95 3.97 14.24 -13.72
N ARG A 96 4.70 14.36 -14.85
CA ARG A 96 5.28 15.65 -15.27
C ARG A 96 4.14 16.66 -15.54
N PRO A 97 4.05 17.80 -14.83
CA PRO A 97 2.94 18.73 -15.00
C PRO A 97 2.78 19.29 -16.43
N ASP A 98 3.89 19.47 -17.15
CA ASP A 98 3.93 19.99 -18.51
C ASP A 98 3.63 18.94 -19.60
N VAL A 99 3.80 17.65 -19.30
CA VAL A 99 3.60 16.54 -20.26
C VAL A 99 2.32 15.74 -19.95
N ASP A 100 2.08 15.43 -18.68
CA ASP A 100 1.08 14.45 -18.23
C ASP A 100 -0.19 15.09 -17.67
N SER A 101 -0.30 16.43 -17.66
CA SER A 101 -1.48 17.12 -17.08
C SER A 101 -2.82 16.72 -17.69
N ALA A 102 -2.85 16.30 -18.96
CA ALA A 102 -4.08 15.83 -19.61
C ALA A 102 -4.59 14.48 -19.06
N SER A 103 -3.72 13.69 -18.44
CA SER A 103 -4.06 12.42 -17.77
C SER A 103 -4.04 12.55 -16.25
N SER A 104 -4.09 13.78 -15.74
CA SER A 104 -4.02 14.06 -14.31
C SER A 104 -5.24 13.54 -13.57
N VAL A 105 -4.97 12.85 -12.46
CA VAL A 105 -5.96 12.23 -11.58
C VAL A 105 -5.58 12.51 -10.12
N PRO A 106 -6.55 12.52 -9.20
CA PRO A 106 -6.26 12.71 -7.78
C PRO A 106 -5.44 11.55 -7.21
N ILE A 107 -4.63 11.88 -6.20
CA ILE A 107 -3.67 10.96 -5.57
C ILE A 107 -4.04 10.83 -4.10
N TYR A 108 -4.06 9.61 -3.58
CA TYR A 108 -4.47 9.31 -2.21
C TYR A 108 -3.43 8.45 -1.49
N ASN A 109 -3.30 8.63 -0.17
CA ASN A 109 -2.54 7.71 0.66
C ASN A 109 -3.38 6.47 1.03
N LEU A 110 -2.75 5.46 1.65
CA LEU A 110 -3.43 4.23 2.08
C LEU A 110 -4.32 4.38 3.33
N ALA A 111 -4.41 5.58 3.92
CA ALA A 111 -5.47 5.93 4.87
C ALA A 111 -6.72 6.53 4.17
N GLY A 112 -6.72 6.57 2.83
CA GLY A 112 -7.82 7.12 2.03
C GLY A 112 -7.88 8.66 2.05
N GLN A 113 -6.82 9.33 2.50
CA GLN A 113 -6.72 10.78 2.48
C GLN A 113 -6.19 11.24 1.14
N ARG A 114 -6.75 12.32 0.61
CA ARG A 114 -6.26 12.94 -0.61
C ARG A 114 -4.93 13.63 -0.35
N VAL A 115 -3.90 13.23 -1.09
CA VAL A 115 -2.53 13.77 -1.04
C VAL A 115 -2.35 14.89 -2.04
N ALA A 116 -2.93 14.76 -3.23
CA ALA A 116 -2.92 15.81 -4.24
C ALA A 116 -4.18 15.76 -5.12
N ASP A 117 -4.66 16.90 -5.56
CA ASP A 117 -5.75 17.03 -6.53
C ASP A 117 -5.34 16.64 -7.96
N GLY A 118 -4.04 16.64 -8.24
CA GLY A 118 -3.47 16.26 -9.52
C GLY A 118 -1.96 16.40 -9.55
N TYR A 119 -1.37 16.30 -10.74
CA TYR A 119 0.08 16.25 -10.93
C TYR A 119 0.74 17.62 -10.73
N VAL A 120 0.05 18.71 -11.08
CA VAL A 120 0.51 20.08 -10.78
C VAL A 120 0.58 20.28 -9.27
N ASP A 121 -0.48 19.90 -8.55
CA ASP A 121 -0.58 20.03 -7.09
C ASP A 121 0.47 19.18 -6.37
N LEU A 122 0.74 17.94 -6.84
CA LEU A 122 1.80 17.10 -6.27
C LEU A 122 3.18 17.78 -6.28
N TRP A 123 3.49 18.54 -7.33
CA TRP A 123 4.82 19.12 -7.59
C TRP A 123 4.87 20.63 -7.38
N ASP A 124 3.96 21.20 -6.58
CA ASP A 124 3.90 22.65 -6.31
C ASP A 124 4.54 23.08 -4.97
N GLN A 125 5.25 22.14 -4.33
CA GLN A 125 5.91 22.18 -3.01
C GLN A 125 5.11 21.59 -1.86
N ALA A 126 3.79 21.66 -1.86
CA ALA A 126 3.00 21.17 -0.73
C ALA A 126 2.06 20.05 -1.17
N ILE A 127 1.69 19.19 -0.23
CA ILE A 127 0.68 18.16 -0.42
C ILE A 127 -0.44 18.36 0.60
N LEU A 128 -1.62 17.83 0.30
CA LEU A 128 -2.83 17.98 1.11
C LEU A 128 -2.85 17.05 2.33
N ALA A 129 -2.20 15.89 2.21
CA ALA A 129 -2.06 14.90 3.27
C ALA A 129 -0.70 14.22 3.20
N ALA A 130 -0.21 13.73 4.34
CA ALA A 130 1.09 13.08 4.42
C ALA A 130 1.09 11.68 3.78
N ILE A 131 2.29 11.19 3.44
CA ILE A 131 2.50 9.85 2.87
C ILE A 131 3.19 8.98 3.94
N ASP A 132 2.52 8.82 5.09
CA ASP A 132 3.06 8.18 6.29
C ASP A 132 2.46 6.81 6.58
N VAL A 133 1.64 6.27 5.68
CA VAL A 133 1.02 4.94 5.82
C VAL A 133 1.74 3.93 4.95
N THR A 134 2.08 2.78 5.54
CA THR A 134 2.70 1.65 4.83
C THR A 134 1.70 0.80 4.04
N GLU A 135 2.22 -0.07 3.18
CA GLU A 135 1.45 -1.05 2.41
C GLU A 135 0.59 -2.00 3.27
N THR A 136 0.88 -2.07 4.58
CA THR A 136 0.13 -2.87 5.56
C THR A 136 -0.76 -2.04 6.49
N GLY A 137 -0.85 -0.72 6.30
CA GLY A 137 -1.71 0.16 7.11
C GLY A 137 -1.10 0.58 8.44
N THR A 138 0.23 0.45 8.58
CA THR A 138 0.97 1.00 9.73
C THR A 138 1.33 2.45 9.46
N GLU A 139 0.94 3.36 10.36
CA GLU A 139 1.35 4.77 10.35
C GLU A 139 2.79 4.92 10.86
N MET A 140 3.59 5.72 10.17
CA MET A 140 4.97 6.03 10.47
C MET A 140 5.09 7.32 11.30
N SER A 141 6.20 7.47 12.01
CA SER A 141 6.46 8.72 12.75
C SER A 141 6.70 9.89 11.80
N THR A 142 6.34 11.10 12.24
CA THR A 142 6.40 12.32 11.40
C THR A 142 7.75 12.55 10.73
N TYR A 143 8.85 12.27 11.45
CA TYR A 143 10.22 12.49 10.97
C TYR A 143 10.90 11.21 10.47
N THR A 144 10.12 10.17 10.15
CA THR A 144 10.65 9.02 9.41
C THR A 144 11.10 9.49 8.02
N GLN A 145 12.28 9.02 7.59
CA GLN A 145 12.94 9.46 6.37
C GLN A 145 12.62 8.54 5.20
N ALA A 146 12.33 9.12 4.04
CA ALA A 146 12.20 8.40 2.78
C ALA A 146 13.15 8.99 1.73
N TRP A 147 13.86 8.13 1.01
CA TRP A 147 14.73 8.55 -0.08
C TRP A 147 13.93 9.15 -1.22
N THR A 148 14.46 10.25 -1.78
CA THR A 148 13.82 10.94 -2.90
C THR A 148 14.87 11.28 -3.96
N GLY A 149 15.95 11.98 -3.61
CA GLY A 149 16.86 12.51 -4.63
C GLY A 149 16.21 13.60 -5.50
N THR A 150 15.09 14.16 -5.07
CA THR A 150 14.16 14.94 -5.92
C THR A 150 14.01 16.37 -5.41
N THR A 151 13.80 17.32 -6.32
CA THR A 151 13.36 18.68 -5.99
C THR A 151 11.87 18.73 -5.63
N VAL A 152 11.37 19.91 -5.30
CA VAL A 152 9.95 20.09 -4.97
C VAL A 152 9.08 20.13 -6.23
N GLU A 153 9.70 20.34 -7.38
CA GLU A 153 9.10 20.33 -8.72
C GLU A 153 9.12 18.95 -9.40
N GLY A 154 9.67 17.93 -8.74
CA GLY A 154 9.72 16.56 -9.24
C GLY A 154 10.92 16.24 -10.14
N ASP A 155 11.92 17.11 -10.19
CA ASP A 155 13.16 16.94 -10.95
C ASP A 155 14.27 16.31 -10.10
N ALA A 156 15.32 15.80 -10.74
CA ALA A 156 16.56 15.38 -10.09
C ALA A 156 17.20 16.53 -9.29
N SER A 157 17.54 16.28 -8.03
CA SER A 157 18.15 17.29 -7.16
C SER A 157 19.66 17.39 -7.36
N GLU A 158 20.16 18.59 -7.69
CA GLU A 158 21.60 18.90 -7.67
C GLU A 158 22.24 18.76 -6.27
N SER A 159 21.44 18.61 -5.22
CA SER A 159 21.92 18.40 -3.85
C SER A 159 22.17 16.94 -3.50
N GLY A 160 21.93 16.01 -4.43
CA GLY A 160 22.18 14.58 -4.26
C GLY A 160 21.02 13.74 -4.77
N VAL A 161 21.23 13.03 -5.88
CA VAL A 161 20.26 12.08 -6.46
C VAL A 161 20.48 10.67 -5.93
N LEU A 162 19.50 9.79 -6.14
CA LEU A 162 19.65 8.36 -5.87
C LEU A 162 20.82 7.78 -6.68
N GLY A 163 21.67 6.98 -6.02
CA GLY A 163 22.81 6.32 -6.65
C GLY A 163 24.02 7.20 -6.91
N GLU A 164 24.00 8.46 -6.49
CA GLU A 164 25.16 9.34 -6.63
C GLU A 164 26.24 8.93 -5.63
N GLY A 165 27.29 8.29 -6.14
CA GLY A 165 28.53 8.05 -5.40
C GLY A 165 29.46 9.26 -5.45
N TYR A 166 30.30 9.41 -4.42
CA TYR A 166 31.46 10.29 -4.24
C TYR A 166 31.75 11.34 -5.35
N PRO A 167 31.86 12.65 -5.00
CA PRO A 167 32.34 13.15 -3.71
C PRO A 167 31.28 13.69 -2.76
N LEU A 168 30.01 13.75 -3.17
CA LEU A 168 28.97 14.29 -2.28
C LEU A 168 28.39 13.22 -1.35
N ASP A 169 28.41 11.93 -1.71
CA ASP A 169 27.92 10.74 -0.97
C ASP A 169 26.51 10.88 -0.37
N GLN A 170 25.88 12.04 -0.47
CA GLN A 170 24.67 12.44 0.19
C GLN A 170 23.53 12.36 -0.82
N VAL A 171 22.44 11.75 -0.37
CA VAL A 171 21.22 11.60 -1.14
C VAL A 171 20.13 12.40 -0.44
N VAL A 172 19.34 13.14 -1.20
CA VAL A 172 18.21 13.90 -0.67
C VAL A 172 17.13 12.94 -0.17
N TYR A 173 16.54 13.28 0.97
CA TYR A 173 15.39 12.58 1.53
C TYR A 173 14.29 13.57 1.93
N GLY A 174 13.08 13.06 2.07
CA GLY A 174 11.93 13.74 2.63
C GLY A 174 11.44 13.11 3.95
N TYR A 175 10.57 13.82 4.66
CA TYR A 175 9.91 13.33 5.87
C TYR A 175 8.48 12.90 5.57
N VAL A 176 8.16 11.64 5.90
CA VAL A 176 6.92 10.97 5.47
C VAL A 176 5.65 11.60 6.05
N GLY A 177 5.75 12.22 7.24
CA GLY A 177 4.63 12.84 7.93
C GLY A 177 4.52 14.35 7.78
N LEU A 178 5.34 14.98 6.94
CA LEU A 178 5.24 16.41 6.62
C LEU A 178 4.50 16.60 5.30
N THR A 179 3.93 17.79 5.13
CA THR A 179 3.12 18.13 3.94
C THR A 179 3.54 19.43 3.28
N ASP A 180 4.51 20.15 3.85
CA ASP A 180 5.22 21.22 3.17
C ASP A 180 6.39 20.64 2.35
N PHE A 181 7.21 21.49 1.75
CA PHE A 181 8.33 21.08 0.88
C PHE A 181 9.26 20.00 1.47
N GLN A 182 9.29 19.84 2.80
CA GLN A 182 10.10 18.83 3.48
C GLN A 182 9.57 17.40 3.28
N TRP A 183 8.35 17.21 2.76
CA TRP A 183 7.81 15.89 2.43
C TRP A 183 8.67 15.16 1.39
N ILE A 184 9.24 15.92 0.44
CA ILE A 184 10.11 15.42 -0.64
C ILE A 184 11.57 15.85 -0.48
N ARG A 185 11.83 17.06 0.06
CA ARG A 185 13.18 17.62 0.14
C ARG A 185 13.45 18.29 1.48
N ALA A 186 13.78 17.47 2.49
CA ALA A 186 14.11 17.94 3.82
C ALA A 186 15.61 18.25 4.01
N ASN A 187 16.47 17.29 3.68
CA ASN A 187 17.93 17.40 3.81
C ASN A 187 18.59 16.28 2.99
N ALA A 188 19.92 16.11 3.11
CA ALA A 188 20.65 15.01 2.50
C ALA A 188 21.53 14.29 3.53
N VAL A 189 21.65 12.97 3.38
CA VAL A 189 22.49 12.10 4.25
C VAL A 189 23.17 11.02 3.40
N PRO A 190 24.24 10.37 3.89
CA PRO A 190 24.95 9.38 3.11
C PRO A 190 24.04 8.30 2.50
N GLY A 191 24.20 8.00 1.21
CA GLY A 191 23.39 6.98 0.50
C GLY A 191 23.53 5.56 1.06
N THR A 192 24.58 5.32 1.87
CA THR A 192 24.79 4.08 2.63
C THR A 192 23.86 3.92 3.84
N ASN A 193 23.15 4.98 4.23
CA ASN A 193 22.08 4.87 5.23
C ASN A 193 20.92 4.04 4.67
N ILE A 194 20.14 3.43 5.56
CA ILE A 194 18.91 2.74 5.20
C ILE A 194 17.72 3.66 5.51
N ASN A 195 16.95 4.01 4.49
CA ASN A 195 15.72 4.79 4.63
C ASN A 195 14.58 4.12 3.86
N HIS A 196 13.36 4.56 4.12
CA HIS A 196 12.17 4.10 3.40
C HIS A 196 12.15 4.67 1.98
N VAL A 197 11.20 4.23 1.15
CA VAL A 197 10.98 4.77 -0.20
C VAL A 197 9.49 5.01 -0.37
N TYR A 198 9.12 6.10 -1.04
CA TYR A 198 7.73 6.30 -1.44
C TYR A 198 7.41 5.50 -2.71
N GLY A 199 6.28 4.81 -2.72
CA GLY A 199 5.73 4.16 -3.91
C GLY A 199 4.48 4.86 -4.41
N MET A 200 4.34 5.00 -5.72
CA MET A 200 3.13 5.48 -6.41
C MET A 200 2.62 4.43 -7.38
N SER A 201 1.32 4.15 -7.36
CA SER A 201 0.70 3.20 -8.27
C SER A 201 0.61 3.74 -9.70
N GLY A 202 0.39 2.84 -10.66
CA GLY A 202 -0.22 3.20 -11.92
C GLY A 202 -1.65 3.76 -11.72
N THR A 203 -2.26 4.29 -12.78
CA THR A 203 -3.64 4.77 -12.71
C THR A 203 -4.61 3.63 -12.45
N LEU A 204 -5.39 3.76 -11.39
CA LEU A 204 -6.47 2.87 -10.99
C LEU A 204 -7.81 3.45 -11.40
N THR A 205 -8.82 2.59 -11.51
CA THR A 205 -10.21 2.97 -11.81
C THR A 205 -11.12 2.37 -10.75
N VAL A 206 -12.05 3.17 -10.21
CA VAL A 206 -13.06 2.67 -9.28
C VAL A 206 -13.96 1.65 -10.00
N SER A 207 -13.89 0.40 -9.56
CA SER A 207 -14.70 -0.68 -10.14
C SER A 207 -16.15 -0.58 -9.68
N ALA A 208 -17.08 -0.95 -10.57
CA ALA A 208 -18.47 -1.14 -10.16
C ALA A 208 -18.55 -2.29 -9.15
N PRO A 209 -19.41 -2.21 -8.12
CA PRO A 209 -19.66 -3.36 -7.27
C PRO A 209 -20.19 -4.51 -8.13
N ASP A 210 -19.74 -5.74 -7.85
CA ASP A 210 -20.23 -6.93 -8.54
C ASP A 210 -21.75 -6.97 -8.47
N PRO A 211 -22.46 -7.22 -9.60
CA PRO A 211 -23.90 -7.30 -9.58
C PRO A 211 -24.31 -8.42 -8.63
N ILE A 212 -24.98 -8.05 -7.53
CA ILE A 212 -25.57 -9.02 -6.61
C ILE A 212 -26.54 -9.87 -7.44
N PRO A 213 -26.39 -11.21 -7.52
CA PRO A 213 -27.34 -12.06 -8.22
C PRO A 213 -28.72 -11.81 -7.61
N GLU A 214 -29.63 -11.24 -8.39
CA GLU A 214 -30.96 -10.95 -7.87
C GLU A 214 -31.61 -12.24 -7.34
N PRO A 215 -32.25 -12.22 -6.15
CA PRO A 215 -32.91 -13.38 -5.57
C PRO A 215 -34.12 -13.89 -6.37
N ALA A 216 -34.42 -13.31 -7.55
CA ALA A 216 -35.38 -13.86 -8.49
C ALA A 216 -35.09 -15.33 -8.81
N SER A 217 -33.84 -15.77 -8.78
CA SER A 217 -33.48 -17.20 -8.89
C SER A 217 -34.05 -18.05 -7.74
N VAL A 218 -34.01 -17.58 -6.49
CA VAL A 218 -34.54 -18.30 -5.31
C VAL A 218 -36.07 -18.34 -5.28
N ILE A 219 -36.73 -17.26 -5.73
CA ILE A 219 -38.20 -17.19 -5.84
C ILE A 219 -38.71 -18.12 -6.96
N THR A 220 -37.99 -18.20 -8.09
CA THR A 220 -38.41 -19.04 -9.22
C THR A 220 -38.31 -20.54 -8.88
N TRP A 221 -37.27 -20.96 -8.16
CA TRP A 221 -37.14 -22.35 -7.71
C TRP A 221 -38.15 -22.74 -6.62
N THR A 222 -38.49 -21.83 -5.71
CA THR A 222 -39.53 -22.08 -4.69
C THR A 222 -40.94 -22.15 -5.30
N LEU A 223 -41.26 -21.31 -6.29
CA LEU A 223 -42.55 -21.36 -6.98
C LEU A 223 -42.71 -22.63 -7.85
N LEU A 224 -41.65 -23.10 -8.53
CA LEU A 224 -41.67 -24.35 -9.29
C LEU A 224 -41.86 -25.59 -8.39
N GLY A 225 -41.23 -25.61 -7.21
CA GLY A 225 -41.38 -26.69 -6.24
C GLY A 225 -42.82 -26.82 -5.70
N ILE A 226 -43.51 -25.69 -5.48
CA ILE A 226 -44.90 -25.68 -4.99
C ILE A 226 -45.88 -26.17 -6.06
N VAL A 227 -45.69 -25.79 -7.33
CA VAL A 227 -46.54 -26.24 -8.45
C VAL A 227 -46.42 -27.76 -8.68
N GLY A 228 -45.21 -28.32 -8.55
CA GLY A 228 -44.98 -29.78 -8.64
C GLY A 228 -45.70 -30.57 -7.54
N CYS A 229 -45.74 -30.06 -6.31
CA CYS A 229 -46.41 -30.70 -5.19
C CYS A 229 -47.96 -30.69 -5.34
N VAL A 230 -48.53 -29.60 -5.84
CA VAL A 230 -49.99 -29.49 -6.08
C VAL A 230 -50.43 -30.39 -7.25
N GLY A 231 -49.65 -30.45 -8.32
CA GLY A 231 -49.97 -31.28 -9.49
C GLY A 231 -50.01 -32.78 -9.20
N THR A 232 -49.07 -33.28 -8.38
CA THR A 232 -49.03 -34.70 -8.00
C THR A 232 -50.17 -35.10 -7.06
N TRP A 233 -50.61 -34.18 -6.18
CA TRP A 233 -51.77 -34.38 -5.31
C TRP A 233 -53.09 -34.47 -6.10
N TRP A 234 -53.28 -33.62 -7.11
CA TRP A 234 -54.47 -33.67 -7.99
C TRP A 234 -54.55 -34.97 -8.79
N ASN A 235 -53.42 -35.44 -9.32
CA ASN A 235 -53.38 -36.69 -10.10
C ASN A 235 -53.66 -37.94 -9.27
N ARG A 236 -53.30 -37.94 -7.97
CA ARG A 236 -53.61 -39.04 -7.05
C ARG A 236 -55.10 -39.10 -6.71
N ARG A 237 -55.78 -37.96 -6.58
CA ARG A 237 -57.24 -37.92 -6.31
C ARG A 237 -58.09 -38.44 -7.47
N ARG A 238 -57.68 -38.20 -8.72
CA ARG A 238 -58.47 -38.62 -9.90
C ARG A 238 -58.36 -40.12 -10.23
N LYS A 239 -57.34 -40.81 -9.73
CA LYS A 239 -57.16 -42.27 -9.93
C LYS A 239 -57.86 -43.13 -8.86
N ALA A 240 -58.54 -42.50 -7.90
CA ALA A 240 -59.25 -43.17 -6.80
C ALA A 240 -60.79 -43.05 -6.92
N SER A 241 -61.31 -42.70 -8.10
CA SER A 241 -62.73 -42.75 -8.49
C SER A 241 -62.87 -43.64 -9.72
#